data_AF-A0A2S6UQX4-F1
#
_entry.id   AF-A0A2S6UQX4-F1
#
_cell.length_a   1.000
_cell.length_b   1.000
_cell.length_c   1.000
_cell.angle_alpha   90.00
_cell.angle_beta   90.00
_cell.angle_gamma   90.00
#
_symmetry.space_group_name_H-M   'P 1'
#
loop_
_entity.id
_entity.type
_entity.pdbx_description
1 polymer ?
#
loop_
_entity_poly.entity_id
_entity_poly.type
_entity_poly.pdbx_seq_one_letter_code
_entity_poly.pdbx_strand_id
1 'polypeptide(L)' 'MKIKHIFDNLNYGPAHEENGVALEWLKNKNYTIESFIDGSFRKPKLGKYF' A
#
# COMPACT_ATOMS: atom_id res chain seq x y z
N MET A 1 -12.97 -23.99 8.89
CA MET A 1 -13.41 -22.59 8.66
C MET A 1 -13.92 -22.44 7.24
N LYS A 2 -15.14 -21.93 7.02
CA LYS A 2 -15.63 -21.60 5.67
C LYS A 2 -15.25 -20.16 5.35
N ILE A 3 -14.77 -19.89 4.14
CA ILE A 3 -14.38 -18.53 3.67
C ILE A 3 -15.46 -17.48 3.97
N LYS A 4 -16.73 -17.86 3.83
CA LYS A 4 -17.90 -17.02 4.18
C LYS A 4 -17.84 -16.43 5.60
N HIS A 5 -17.37 -17.21 6.58
CA HIS A 5 -17.29 -16.77 7.98
C HIS A 5 -16.25 -15.66 8.21
N ILE A 6 -15.25 -15.55 7.33
CA ILE A 6 -14.24 -14.50 7.38
C ILE A 6 -14.85 -13.17 6.93
N PHE A 7 -15.59 -13.17 5.82
CA PHE A 7 -16.29 -11.97 5.32
C PHE A 7 -17.38 -11.49 6.26
N ASP A 8 -18.17 -12.42 6.82
CA ASP A 8 -19.32 -12.08 7.67
C ASP A 8 -18.91 -11.49 9.04
N ASN A 9 -17.66 -11.72 9.48
CA ASN A 9 -17.16 -11.27 10.79
C ASN A 9 -15.94 -10.33 10.69
N LEU A 10 -15.60 -9.88 9.48
CA LEU A 10 -14.54 -8.89 9.27
C LEU A 10 -15.05 -7.51 9.69
N ASN A 11 -14.96 -7.26 11.00
CA ASN A 11 -15.24 -5.94 11.56
C ASN A 11 -14.00 -5.07 11.35
N TYR A 12 -13.96 -4.35 10.22
CA TYR A 12 -12.95 -3.33 9.99
C TYR A 12 -13.24 -2.17 10.95
N GLY A 13 -12.47 -2.08 12.03
CA GLY A 13 -12.41 -0.86 12.82
C GLY A 13 -12.00 0.32 11.93
N PRO A 14 -12.17 1.57 12.41
CA PRO A 14 -11.62 2.72 11.68
C PRO A 14 -10.15 2.44 11.38
N ALA A 15 -9.75 2.69 10.14
CA ALA A 15 -8.34 2.59 9.79
C ALA A 15 -7.57 3.47 10.78
N HIS A 16 -6.52 2.93 11.39
CA HIS A 16 -5.64 3.73 12.23
C HIS A 16 -5.19 4.94 11.39
N GLU A 17 -5.49 6.15 11.85
CA GLU A 17 -5.13 7.39 11.14
C GLU A 17 -3.61 7.68 11.19
N GLU A 18 -2.85 6.80 11.86
CA GLU A 18 -1.41 6.90 11.97
C GLU A 18 -0.73 6.53 10.65
N ASN A 19 -0.04 7.49 10.06
CA ASN A 19 0.73 7.32 8.82
C ASN A 19 2.21 6.95 9.08
N GLY A 20 2.64 6.78 10.34
CA GLY A 20 4.04 6.59 10.70
C GLY A 20 4.69 5.38 10.00
N VAL A 21 3.99 4.25 9.93
CA VAL A 21 4.47 3.05 9.23
C VAL A 21 4.63 3.30 7.72
N ALA A 22 3.70 4.04 7.12
CA ALA A 22 3.77 4.40 5.70
C ALA A 22 4.91 5.37 5.41
N LEU A 23 5.16 6.34 6.30
CA LEU A 23 6.26 7.30 6.19
C LEU A 23 7.64 6.62 6.32
N GLU A 24 7.81 5.71 7.27
CA GLU A 24 9.06 4.94 7.41
C GLU A 24 9.30 4.03 6.20
N TRP A 25 8.23 3.39 5.67
CA TRP A 25 8.32 2.62 4.43
C TRP A 25 8.73 3.50 3.23
N LEU A 26 8.14 4.69 3.08
CA LEU A 26 8.49 5.65 2.03
C LEU A 26 9.93 6.15 2.15
N LYS A 27 10.40 6.42 3.36
CA LYS A 27 11.78 6.84 3.63
C LYS A 27 12.79 5.78 3.17
N ASN A 28 12.51 4.49 3.41
CA ASN A 28 13.31 3.37 2.90
C ASN A 28 13.31 3.27 1.36
N LYS A 29 12.32 3.89 0.70
CA LYS A 29 12.18 3.99 -0.76
C LYS A 29 12.64 5.34 -1.31
N ASN A 30 13.37 6.15 -0.52
CA ASN A 30 13.80 7.50 -0.89
C ASN A 30 12.62 8.41 -1.29
N TYR A 31 11.48 8.25 -0.62
CA TYR A 31 10.23 8.95 -0.92
C TYR A 31 9.75 8.75 -2.37
N THR A 32 10.02 7.59 -2.94
CA THR A 32 9.54 7.22 -4.28
C THR A 32 8.61 6.02 -4.23
N ILE A 33 7.65 5.98 -5.15
CA ILE A 33 6.77 4.83 -5.37
C ILE A 33 6.99 4.39 -6.82
N GLU A 34 7.07 3.07 -7.03
CA GLU A 34 7.18 2.46 -8.34
C GLU A 34 5.79 2.01 -8.81
N SER A 35 5.54 2.07 -10.11
CA SER A 35 4.29 1.57 -10.69
C SER A 35 4.45 0.09 -11.02
N PHE A 36 3.50 -0.75 -10.61
CA PHE A 36 3.48 -2.15 -11.04
C PHE A 36 2.73 -2.27 -12.37
N ILE A 37 3.46 -2.42 -13.48
CA ILE A 37 2.94 -2.43 -14.85
C ILE A 37 3.51 -3.64 -15.60
N ASP A 38 2.66 -4.37 -16.30
CA ASP A 38 3.00 -5.57 -17.09
C ASP A 38 3.79 -6.62 -16.28
N GLY A 39 3.40 -6.86 -15.03
CA GLY A 39 4.05 -7.86 -14.17
C GLY A 39 5.40 -7.43 -13.58
N SER A 40 5.76 -6.15 -13.66
CA SER A 40 7.05 -5.64 -13.16
C SER A 40 6.91 -4.26 -12.50
N PHE A 41 7.74 -3.99 -11.49
CA PHE A 41 7.88 -2.64 -10.95
C PHE A 41 8.68 -1.76 -11.92
N ARG A 42 8.11 -0.62 -12.28
CA ARG A 42 8.72 0.36 -13.18
C ARG A 42 8.90 1.68 -12.45
N LYS A 43 10.10 2.25 -12.58
CA LYS A 43 10.37 3.61 -12.10
C LYS A 43 9.65 4.62 -12.99
N PRO A 44 9.00 5.64 -12.41
CA PRO A 44 8.38 6.71 -13.18
C PRO A 44 9.43 7.45 -14.01
N LYS A 45 9.17 7.62 -15.31
CA LYS A 45 10.12 8.25 -16.26
C LYS A 45 10.24 9.76 -16.11
N LEU A 46 9.22 10.40 -15.56
CA LEU A 46 9.15 11.83 -15.35
C LEU A 46 9.02 12.01 -13.85
N GLY A 47 9.98 12.66 -13.20
CA GLY A 47 9.99 12.92 -11.75
C GLY A 47 8.84 13.81 -11.24
N LYS A 48 7.67 13.77 -11.88
CA LYS A 48 6.43 14.41 -11.49
C LYS A 48 5.43 13.32 -11.10
N TYR A 49 5.64 12.87 -9.86
CA TYR A 49 4.64 12.32 -8.93
C TYR A 49 3.92 11.02 -9.30
N PHE A 50 3.22 10.56 -8.27
CA PHE A 50 2.46 9.32 -8.06
C PHE A 50 1.52 8.93 -9.20
#